data_AF-A0A2S7J1K8-F1
#
_entry.id   AF-A0A2S7J1K8-F1
#
_cell.length_a   1.000
_cell.length_b   1.000
_cell.length_c   1.000
_cell.angle_alpha   90.00
_cell.angle_beta   90.00
_cell.angle_gamma   90.00
#
_symmetry.space_group_name_H-M   'P 1'
#
loop_
_entity.id
_entity.type
_entity.pdbx_description
1 polymer ?
#
loop_
_entity_poly.entity_id
_entity_poly.type
_entity_poly.pdbx_seq_one_letter_code
_entity_poly.pdbx_strand_id
1 'polypeptide(L)' 'MPSKENLKTIERFERLSSLLRDEQFKLLDEAAREEALPGKSILRQIAELELNITAIENSITDLKAG' A
#
# COMPACT_ATOMS: atom_id res chain seq x y z
N MET A 1 -14.59 -6.19 20.11
CA MET A 1 -13.72 -7.20 19.46
C MET A 1 -14.29 -7.41 18.07
N PRO A 2 -13.46 -7.34 17.01
CA PRO A 2 -13.94 -7.43 15.64
C PRO A 2 -14.68 -8.75 15.40
N SER A 3 -15.70 -8.71 14.55
CA SER A 3 -16.40 -9.93 14.12
C SER A 3 -15.43 -10.90 13.41
N LYS A 4 -15.77 -12.19 13.36
CA LYS A 4 -14.97 -13.20 12.62
C LYS A 4 -14.82 -12.84 11.13
N GLU A 5 -15.82 -12.16 10.57
CA GLU A 5 -15.78 -11.67 9.19
C GLU A 5 -14.88 -10.44 9.04
N ASN A 6 -14.87 -9.55 10.03
CA ASN A 6 -13.94 -8.41 10.09
C ASN A 6 -12.50 -8.92 10.17
N LEU A 7 -12.22 -9.94 11.00
CA LEU A 7 -10.88 -10.52 11.12
C LEU A 7 -10.36 -11.07 9.78
N LYS A 8 -11.17 -11.84 9.04
CA LYS A 8 -10.79 -12.32 7.70
C LYS A 8 -10.57 -11.17 6.71
N THR A 9 -11.34 -10.10 6.82
CA THR A 9 -11.19 -8.93 5.95
C THR A 9 -9.91 -8.17 6.25
N ILE A 10 -9.62 -7.97 7.55
CA ILE A 10 -8.37 -7.39 8.04
C ILE A 10 -7.17 -8.18 7.50
N GLU A 11 -7.16 -9.51 7.64
CA GLU A 11 -6.07 -10.35 7.12
C GLU A 11 -5.84 -10.18 5.61
N ARG A 12 -6.92 -10.11 4.82
CA ARG A 12 -6.83 -9.87 3.37
C ARG A 12 -6.28 -8.49 3.05
N PHE A 13 -6.69 -7.47 3.81
CA PHE A 13 -6.22 -6.11 3.64
C PHE A 13 -4.77 -5.95 4.06
N GLU A 14 -4.35 -6.56 5.16
CA GLU A 14 -2.95 -6.59 5.61
C GLU A 14 -2.07 -7.27 4.55
N ARG A 15 -2.54 -8.38 3.97
CA ARG A 15 -1.83 -9.04 2.86
C ARG A 15 -1.75 -8.17 1.61
N LEU A 16 -2.82 -7.48 1.24
CA LEU A 16 -2.82 -6.58 0.09
C LEU A 16 -1.88 -5.38 0.31
N SER A 17 -1.95 -4.74 1.49
CA SER A 17 -1.05 -3.65 1.88
C SER A 17 0.42 -4.08 1.79
N SER A 18 0.77 -5.29 2.26
CA SER A 18 2.13 -5.83 2.12
C SER A 18 2.57 -5.92 0.67
N LEU A 19 1.73 -6.47 -0.22
CA LEU A 19 2.07 -6.61 -1.64
C LEU A 19 2.26 -5.25 -2.33
N LEU A 20 1.44 -4.26 -1.99
CA LEU A 20 1.55 -2.91 -2.55
C LEU A 20 2.82 -2.20 -2.05
N ARG A 21 3.19 -2.37 -0.78
CA ARG A 21 4.44 -1.83 -0.22
C ARG A 21 5.67 -2.47 -0.87
N ASP A 22 5.64 -3.77 -1.12
CA ASP A 22 6.72 -4.47 -1.83
C ASP A 22 6.90 -3.92 -3.25
N GLU A 23 5.79 -3.65 -3.95
CA GLU A 23 5.84 -3.08 -5.30
C GLU A 23 6.30 -1.62 -5.30
N GLN A 24 5.80 -0.82 -4.36
CA GLN A 24 6.24 0.57 -4.18
C GLN A 24 7.74 0.64 -3.90
N PHE A 25 8.26 -0.26 -3.06
CA PHE A 25 9.68 -0.35 -2.77
C PHE A 25 10.51 -0.63 -4.02
N LYS A 26 10.07 -1.57 -4.89
CA LYS A 26 10.77 -1.83 -6.16
C LYS A 26 10.81 -0.61 -7.07
N LEU A 27 9.70 0.11 -7.20
CA LEU A 27 9.64 1.34 -8.01
C LEU A 27 10.52 2.45 -7.43
N LEU A 28 10.57 2.58 -6.10
CA LEU A 28 11.47 3.50 -5.42
C LEU A 28 12.95 3.13 -5.63
N ASP A 29 13.28 1.84 -5.58
CA ASP A 29 14.64 1.34 -5.86
C ASP A 29 15.03 1.58 -7.32
N GLU A 30 14.11 1.33 -8.27
CA GLU A 30 14.31 1.65 -9.69
C GLU A 30 14.54 3.15 -9.90
N ALA A 31 13.68 3.98 -9.31
CA ALA A 31 13.80 5.44 -9.36
C ALA A 31 15.11 5.95 -8.75
N ALA A 32 15.60 5.32 -7.69
CA ALA A 32 16.83 5.71 -7.01
C ALA A 32 18.10 5.32 -7.78
N ARG A 33 18.02 4.36 -8.71
CA ARG A 33 19.14 3.96 -9.57
C ARG A 33 19.37 4.92 -10.73
N GLU A 34 18.40 5.78 -11.05
CA GLU A 34 18.61 6.83 -12.04
C GLU A 34 19.53 7.92 -11.46
N GLU A 35 20.61 8.28 -12.16
CA GLU A 35 21.43 9.46 -11.85
C GLU A 35 20.71 10.79 -12.20
N ALA A 36 19.42 10.70 -12.52
CA ALA A 36 18.53 11.78 -12.90
C ALA A 36 17.18 11.63 -12.20
N LEU A 37 16.34 12.67 -12.28
CA LEU A 37 14.98 12.56 -11.75
C LEU A 37 14.20 11.47 -12.51
N PRO A 38 13.57 10.52 -11.81
CA PRO A 38 12.81 9.46 -12.43
C PRO A 38 11.66 10.03 -13.27
N GLY A 39 11.33 9.34 -14.35
CA GLY A 39 10.26 9.76 -15.25
C GLY A 39 8.94 9.99 -14.51
N LYS A 40 8.14 10.97 -14.98
CA LYS A 40 6.82 11.30 -14.40
C LYS A 40 5.88 10.10 -14.27
N SER A 41 6.06 9.07 -15.11
CA SER A 41 5.32 7.81 -15.03
C SER A 41 5.62 7.03 -13.74
N ILE A 42 6.90 6.90 -13.37
CA ILE A 42 7.32 6.14 -12.17
C ILE A 42 6.84 6.86 -10.90
N LEU A 43 7.05 8.18 -10.83
CA LEU A 43 6.59 8.99 -9.69
C LEU A 43 5.07 8.92 -9.52
N ARG A 44 4.32 8.90 -10.62
CA ARG A 44 2.87 8.74 -10.58
C ARG A 44 2.45 7.37 -10.05
N GLN A 45 3.10 6.30 -10.50
CA GLN A 45 2.81 4.94 -10.01
C GLN A 45 3.09 4.81 -8.52
N ILE A 46 4.21 5.36 -8.04
CA ILE A 46 4.56 5.39 -6.61
C ILE A 46 3.48 6.13 -5.80
N ALA A 47 3.03 7.29 -6.29
CA ALA A 47 1.99 8.07 -5.63
C ALA A 47 0.63 7.35 -5.60
N GLU A 48 0.25 6.69 -6.70
CA GLU A 48 -0.98 5.89 -6.75
C GLU A 48 -0.94 4.72 -5.78
N LEU A 49 0.22 4.04 -5.65
CA LEU A 49 0.42 2.99 -4.64
C LEU A 49 0.30 3.54 -3.21
N GLU A 50 0.91 4.68 -2.92
CA GLU A 50 0.85 5.31 -1.58
C GLU A 50 -0.59 5.63 -1.17
N LEU A 51 -1.39 6.17 -2.08
CA LEU A 51 -2.80 6.46 -1.85
C LEU A 51 -3.60 5.19 -1.56
N ASN A 52 -3.35 4.11 -2.31
CA ASN A 52 -4.03 2.83 -2.11
C ASN A 52 -3.64 2.18 -0.78
N ILE A 53 -2.35 2.20 -0.43
CA ILE A 53 -1.84 1.70 0.86
C ILE A 53 -2.53 2.45 2.01
N THR A 54 -2.55 3.78 1.96
CA THR A 54 -3.21 4.63 2.96
C THR A 54 -4.70 4.30 3.11
N ALA A 55 -5.42 4.14 1.99
CA ALA A 55 -6.84 3.80 2.02
C ALA A 55 -7.10 2.42 2.68
N ILE A 56 -6.23 1.45 2.42
CA ILE A 56 -6.32 0.11 3.03
C ILE A 56 -6.03 0.17 4.53
N GLU A 57 -5.01 0.91 4.94
CA GLU A 57 -4.63 1.07 6.35
C GLU A 57 -5.72 1.74 7.17
N ASN A 58 -6.35 2.78 6.61
CA ASN A 58 -7.52 3.42 7.21
C ASN A 58 -8.67 2.42 7.35
N SER A 59 -8.95 1.63 6.30
CA SER A 59 -10.00 0.61 6.34
C SER A 59 -9.74 -0.48 7.39
N ILE A 60 -8.48 -0.90 7.58
CA ILE A 60 -8.09 -1.83 8.65
C ILE A 60 -8.35 -1.21 10.02
N THR A 61 -8.00 0.06 10.18
CA THR A 61 -8.20 0.79 11.45
C THR A 61 -9.67 0.85 11.81
N ASP A 62 -10.54 1.18 10.87
CA ASP A 62 -12.00 1.22 11.06
C ASP A 62 -12.56 -0.16 11.42
N LEU A 63 -12.11 -1.22 10.73
CA LEU A 63 -12.53 -2.61 10.99
C LEU A 63 -12.04 -3.14 12.35
N LYS A 64 -10.94 -2.62 12.88
CA LYS A 64 -10.43 -2.97 14.23
C LYS A 64 -11.18 -2.22 15.33
N ALA A 65 -11.71 -1.03 15.02
CA ALA A 65 -12.45 -0.19 15.96
C ALA A 65 -13.93 -0.63 16.14
N GLY A 66 -14.52 -1.27 15.12
CA GLY A 66 -15.87 -1.87 15.15
C GLY A 66 -15.91 -3.33 15.61
#